data_AF-A0A356KG77-F1
#
_entry.id   AF-A0A356KG77-F1
#
_cell.length_a   1.000
_cell.length_b   1.000
_cell.length_c   1.000
_cell.angle_alpha   90.00
_cell.angle_beta   90.00
_cell.angle_gamma   90.00
#
_symmetry.space_group_name_H-M   'P 1'
#
loop_
_entity.id
_entity.type
_entity.pdbx_description
1 polymer ?
#
loop_
_entity_poly.entity_id
_entity_poly.type
_entity_poly.pdbx_seq_one_letter_code
_entity_poly.pdbx_strand_id
1 'polypeptide(L)'
;MIGLAPSCYGKLPLHGDFIKINAGGPELGWLDGWLGEGLVRAGDQHGESWAAAFDAAPALRFVRNLDGKTFLTGVLACSQDRVGRRFPCAIYWAVNDRYARKHPAALPLLLSDSLDRAETLLTSGSAGLDLDGFRNELAELASAGDPKAAQGQLDALIKQSSSSALWEGLEPAAASLLLHNAVGLLAPAASPTFALGFPAPPSTGLAAFWLHAAAELRGRAGFPPLAIWSSAGL
;
A
#
# COMPACT_ATOMS: atom_id res chain seq x y z
N MET A 1 8.50 -16.86 -12.10
CA MET A 1 7.23 -16.62 -11.39
C MET A 1 7.47 -16.75 -9.91
N ILE A 2 7.07 -15.76 -9.12
CA ILE A 2 7.06 -15.82 -7.66
C ILE A 2 5.61 -16.06 -7.25
N GLY A 3 5.32 -17.21 -6.63
CA GLY A 3 4.00 -17.51 -6.11
C GLY A 3 3.78 -16.80 -4.79
N LEU A 4 2.76 -15.94 -4.72
CA LEU A 4 2.45 -15.12 -3.56
C LEU A 4 0.98 -15.31 -3.17
N ALA A 5 0.76 -15.81 -1.95
CA ALA A 5 -0.56 -15.98 -1.39
C ALA A 5 -1.01 -14.69 -0.66
N PRO A 6 -2.26 -14.25 -0.86
CA PRO A 6 -2.79 -13.09 -0.17
C PRO A 6 -3.21 -13.44 1.26
N SER A 7 -3.11 -12.43 2.12
CA SER A 7 -3.62 -12.42 3.49
C SER A 7 -4.64 -11.30 3.64
N CYS A 8 -5.61 -11.48 4.53
CA CYS A 8 -6.60 -10.48 4.86
C CYS A 8 -6.66 -10.25 6.37
N TYR A 9 -6.71 -8.99 6.79
CA TYR A 9 -6.92 -8.57 8.17
C TYR A 9 -7.78 -7.31 8.25
N GLY A 10 -8.75 -7.30 9.17
CA GLY A 10 -9.52 -6.10 9.50
C GLY A 10 -11.00 -6.42 9.64
N LYS A 11 -11.86 -5.45 9.32
CA LYS A 11 -13.31 -5.61 9.42
C LYS A 11 -13.99 -5.47 8.07
N LEU A 12 -15.02 -6.29 7.83
CA LEU A 12 -15.89 -6.17 6.68
C LEU A 12 -17.35 -6.30 7.13
N PRO A 13 -18.32 -5.69 6.41
CA PRO A 13 -19.73 -5.75 6.78
C PRO A 13 -20.30 -7.16 6.88
N LEU A 14 -19.68 -8.13 6.20
CA LEU A 14 -20.08 -9.55 6.18
C LEU A 14 -19.78 -10.31 7.48
N HIS A 15 -18.98 -9.76 8.41
CA HIS A 15 -18.64 -10.42 9.67
C HIS A 15 -18.83 -9.50 10.88
N GLY A 16 -19.18 -10.07 12.04
CA GLY A 16 -19.44 -9.31 13.27
C GLY A 16 -18.18 -8.92 14.05
N ASP A 17 -17.03 -9.48 13.69
CA ASP A 17 -15.75 -9.26 14.35
C ASP A 17 -14.61 -9.19 13.31
N PHE A 18 -13.37 -9.11 13.77
CA PHE A 18 -12.20 -9.13 12.91
C PHE A 18 -12.13 -10.39 12.03
N ILE A 19 -11.87 -10.17 10.76
CA ILE A 19 -11.51 -11.20 9.80
C ILE A 19 -9.99 -11.34 9.81
N LYS A 20 -9.52 -12.59 9.88
CA LYS A 20 -8.12 -12.97 9.80
C LYS A 20 -7.98 -14.19 8.91
N ILE A 21 -7.46 -14.01 7.69
CA ILE A 21 -7.29 -15.09 6.70
C ILE A 21 -5.85 -15.08 6.23
N ASN A 22 -5.13 -16.20 6.41
CA ASN A 22 -3.69 -16.37 6.14
C ASN A 22 -2.78 -15.33 6.83
N ALA A 23 -3.34 -14.47 7.69
CA ALA A 23 -2.62 -13.42 8.40
C ALA A 23 -2.10 -13.94 9.74
N GLY A 24 -0.86 -13.57 10.10
CA GLY A 24 -0.21 -13.95 11.34
C GLY A 24 1.19 -13.36 11.45
N GLY A 25 1.92 -13.76 12.50
CA GLY A 25 3.34 -13.42 12.62
C GLY A 25 3.65 -11.92 12.79
N PRO A 26 4.91 -11.53 12.54
CA PRO A 26 5.36 -10.13 12.57
C PRO A 26 4.60 -9.22 11.61
N GLU A 27 4.14 -9.75 10.48
CA GLU A 27 3.39 -9.03 9.45
C GLU A 27 2.08 -8.48 10.01
N LEU A 28 1.28 -9.35 10.63
CA LEU A 28 0.02 -8.95 11.25
C LEU A 28 0.27 -8.05 12.48
N GLY A 29 1.26 -8.38 13.31
CA GLY A 29 1.57 -7.59 14.50
C GLY A 29 1.94 -6.13 14.16
N TRP A 30 2.73 -5.94 13.11
CA TRP A 30 3.04 -4.59 12.61
C TRP A 30 1.79 -3.90 12.06
N LEU A 31 1.00 -4.58 11.22
CA LEU A 31 -0.16 -3.98 10.57
C LEU A 31 -1.23 -3.55 11.59
N ASP A 32 -1.54 -4.41 12.55
CA ASP A 32 -2.51 -4.13 13.60
C ASP A 32 -2.08 -2.95 14.49
N GLY A 33 -0.83 -2.94 14.94
CA GLY A 33 -0.29 -1.83 15.74
C GLY A 33 -0.29 -0.51 14.97
N TRP A 34 0.17 -0.52 13.72
CA TRP A 34 0.20 0.67 12.86
C TRP A 34 -1.20 1.23 12.59
N LEU A 35 -2.18 0.37 12.30
CA LEU A 35 -3.58 0.78 12.11
C LEU A 35 -4.18 1.33 13.41
N GLY A 36 -3.97 0.65 14.54
CA GLY A 36 -4.46 1.10 15.84
C GLY A 36 -3.95 2.49 16.21
N GLU A 37 -2.64 2.72 16.11
CA GLU A 37 -2.03 4.03 16.39
C GLU A 37 -2.52 5.11 15.42
N GLY A 38 -2.67 4.77 14.14
CA GLY A 38 -3.17 5.69 13.11
C GLY A 38 -4.61 6.14 13.38
N LEU A 39 -5.49 5.23 13.78
CA LEU A 39 -6.89 5.54 14.07
C LEU A 39 -7.04 6.42 15.32
N VAL A 40 -6.25 6.18 16.37
CA VAL A 40 -6.24 7.03 17.58
C VAL A 40 -5.87 8.46 17.21
N ARG A 41 -4.78 8.64 16.47
CA ARG A 41 -4.32 9.97 16.05
C ARG A 41 -5.30 10.67 15.12
N ALA A 42 -5.87 9.94 14.17
CA ALA A 42 -6.92 10.47 13.31
C ALA A 42 -8.12 10.94 14.14
N GLY A 43 -8.50 10.18 15.17
CA GLY A 43 -9.54 10.57 16.14
C GLY A 43 -9.21 11.87 16.85
N ASP A 44 -8.00 11.98 17.38
CA ASP A 44 -7.52 13.20 18.06
C ASP A 44 -7.49 14.42 17.12
N GLN A 45 -7.10 14.22 15.85
CA GLN A 45 -6.98 15.29 14.86
C GLN A 45 -8.34 15.76 14.32
N HIS A 46 -9.26 14.84 14.04
CA HIS A 46 -10.53 15.15 13.37
C HIS A 46 -11.71 15.33 14.33
N GLY A 47 -11.59 14.89 15.59
CA GLY A 47 -12.62 15.02 16.62
C GLY A 47 -13.98 14.49 16.13
N GLU A 48 -15.01 15.32 16.22
CA GLU A 48 -16.38 14.96 15.79
C GLU A 48 -16.48 14.63 14.29
N SER A 49 -15.59 15.17 13.45
CA SER A 49 -15.55 14.92 12.02
C SER A 49 -14.85 13.60 11.65
N TRP A 50 -14.30 12.87 12.62
CA TRP A 50 -13.52 11.66 12.37
C TRP A 50 -14.26 10.60 11.58
N ALA A 51 -15.53 10.34 11.91
CA ALA A 51 -16.31 9.31 11.22
C ALA A 51 -16.50 9.63 9.73
N ALA A 52 -16.84 10.88 9.42
CA ALA A 52 -17.00 11.34 8.04
C ALA A 52 -15.66 11.33 7.28
N ALA A 53 -14.58 11.77 7.93
CA ALA A 53 -13.24 11.74 7.33
C ALA A 53 -12.76 10.31 7.06
N PHE A 54 -13.01 9.38 7.98
CA PHE A 54 -12.71 7.96 7.81
C PHE A 54 -13.50 7.35 6.65
N ASP A 55 -14.81 7.56 6.60
CA ASP A 55 -15.68 6.99 5.55
C ASP A 55 -15.38 7.57 4.15
N ALA A 56 -14.87 8.81 4.09
CA ALA A 56 -14.48 9.46 2.84
C ALA A 56 -13.03 9.16 2.40
N ALA A 57 -12.22 8.53 3.25
CA ALA A 57 -10.83 8.28 2.93
C ALA A 57 -10.71 7.25 1.78
N PRO A 58 -9.84 7.51 0.79
CA PRO A 58 -9.67 6.63 -0.36
C PRO A 58 -8.99 5.32 0.05
N ALA A 59 -9.13 4.30 -0.79
CA ALA A 59 -8.31 3.09 -0.64
C ALA A 59 -6.83 3.44 -0.84
N LEU A 60 -5.98 2.89 0.02
CA LEU A 60 -4.55 3.11 0.04
C LEU A 60 -3.83 1.83 -0.35
N ARG A 61 -2.94 1.92 -1.33
CA ARG A 61 -1.93 0.91 -1.61
C ARG A 61 -0.68 1.21 -0.81
N PHE A 62 0.06 0.17 -0.42
CA PHE A 62 1.26 0.35 0.37
C PHE A 62 2.36 -0.65 0.03
N VAL A 63 3.61 -0.26 0.34
CA VAL A 63 4.76 -1.17 0.48
C VAL A 63 5.45 -0.86 1.80
N ARG A 64 5.69 -1.89 2.61
CA ARG A 64 6.41 -1.85 3.89
C ARG A 64 7.61 -2.77 3.85
N ASN A 65 8.78 -2.25 4.20
CA ASN A 65 9.99 -3.06 4.42
C ASN A 65 10.14 -3.44 5.91
N LEU A 66 9.75 -4.66 6.30
CA LEU A 66 9.78 -5.04 7.72
C LEU A 66 11.18 -5.08 8.33
N ASP A 67 12.10 -5.79 7.66
CA ASP A 67 13.40 -6.19 8.24
C ASP A 67 14.55 -6.18 7.20
N GLY A 68 14.32 -5.59 6.03
CA GLY A 68 15.25 -5.60 4.89
C GLY A 68 15.21 -6.87 4.04
N LYS A 69 14.41 -7.88 4.42
CA LYS A 69 14.30 -9.16 3.72
C LYS A 69 12.87 -9.49 3.32
N THR A 70 11.91 -9.12 4.17
CA THR A 70 10.48 -9.33 3.98
C THR A 70 9.80 -7.99 3.74
N PHE A 71 9.04 -7.94 2.67
CA PHE A 71 8.24 -6.78 2.30
C PHE A 71 6.76 -7.13 2.39
N LEU A 72 5.94 -6.26 2.97
CA LEU A 72 4.50 -6.34 2.77
C LEU A 72 4.12 -5.36 1.68
N THR A 73 3.18 -5.76 0.85
CA THR A 73 2.58 -4.89 -0.16
C THR A 73 1.13 -5.27 -0.30
N GLY A 74 0.25 -4.29 -0.45
CA GLY A 74 -1.18 -4.56 -0.36
C GLY A 74 -2.03 -3.32 -0.52
N VAL A 75 -3.32 -3.52 -0.27
CA VAL A 75 -4.35 -2.50 -0.28
C VAL A 75 -5.04 -2.45 1.08
N LEU A 76 -5.34 -1.25 1.53
CA LEU A 76 -6.11 -0.91 2.72
C LEU A 76 -7.32 -0.10 2.28
N ALA A 77 -8.50 -0.40 2.79
CA ALA A 77 -9.69 0.40 2.57
C ALA A 77 -10.42 0.65 3.89
N CYS A 78 -11.06 1.81 4.01
CA CYS A 78 -11.96 2.09 5.13
C CYS A 78 -13.14 1.13 5.10
N SER A 79 -13.52 0.63 6.28
CA SER A 79 -14.58 -0.36 6.42
C SER A 79 -15.14 -0.38 7.84
N GLN A 80 -16.10 -1.27 8.06
CA GLN A 80 -16.76 -1.50 9.34
C GLN A 80 -17.22 -2.96 9.44
N ASP A 81 -17.42 -3.45 10.66
CA ASP A 81 -18.08 -4.74 10.84
C ASP A 81 -19.61 -4.65 10.68
N ARG A 82 -20.28 -5.79 10.77
CA ARG A 82 -21.74 -5.92 10.68
C ARG A 82 -22.52 -5.05 11.66
N VAL A 83 -21.91 -4.66 12.78
CA VAL A 83 -22.56 -3.81 13.81
C VAL A 83 -22.18 -2.34 13.69
N GLY A 84 -21.36 -1.97 12.69
CA GLY A 84 -21.01 -0.58 12.37
C GLY A 84 -19.77 -0.03 13.08
N ARG A 85 -18.96 -0.87 13.74
CA ARG A 85 -17.70 -0.40 14.34
C ARG A 85 -16.65 -0.25 13.24
N ARG A 86 -16.25 0.99 12.97
CA ARG A 86 -15.25 1.37 11.97
C ARG A 86 -13.88 0.80 12.31
N PHE A 87 -13.29 0.11 11.34
CA PHE A 87 -11.89 -0.31 11.34
C PHE A 87 -11.53 -0.69 9.90
N PRO A 88 -10.35 -0.30 9.38
CA PRO A 88 -9.96 -0.62 8.02
C PRO A 88 -9.89 -2.13 7.74
N CYS A 89 -9.98 -2.50 6.47
CA CYS A 89 -9.63 -3.85 6.02
C CYS A 89 -8.43 -3.79 5.07
N ALA A 90 -7.50 -4.72 5.24
CA ALA A 90 -6.31 -4.84 4.43
C ALA A 90 -6.25 -6.20 3.75
N ILE A 91 -5.92 -6.20 2.45
CA ILE A 91 -5.47 -7.38 1.71
C ILE A 91 -4.01 -7.16 1.35
N TYR A 92 -3.14 -8.09 1.68
CA TYR A 92 -1.69 -7.92 1.50
C TYR A 92 -0.97 -9.22 1.19
N TRP A 93 0.22 -9.08 0.59
CA TRP A 93 1.15 -10.16 0.30
C TRP A 93 2.46 -9.92 1.06
N ALA A 94 2.94 -10.95 1.74
CA ALA A 94 4.28 -10.99 2.27
C ALA A 94 5.24 -11.53 1.20
N VAL A 95 6.22 -10.72 0.81
CA VAL A 95 7.19 -11.04 -0.24
C VAL A 95 8.56 -11.18 0.40
N ASN A 96 9.02 -12.43 0.48
CA ASN A 96 10.36 -12.78 0.98
C ASN A 96 11.14 -13.54 -0.09
N ASP A 97 11.48 -12.85 -1.17
CA ASP A 97 12.17 -13.42 -2.32
C ASP A 97 13.47 -12.66 -2.65
N ARG A 98 14.43 -13.35 -3.28
CA ARG A 98 15.72 -12.77 -3.68
C ARG A 98 15.54 -11.56 -4.61
N TYR A 99 14.60 -11.60 -5.56
CA TYR A 99 14.31 -10.50 -6.46
C TYR A 99 13.78 -9.29 -5.68
N ALA A 100 12.79 -9.49 -4.82
CA ALA A 100 12.21 -8.42 -3.99
C ALA A 100 13.28 -7.70 -3.13
N ARG A 101 14.23 -8.44 -2.55
CA ARG A 101 15.35 -7.87 -1.79
C ARG A 101 16.35 -7.06 -2.63
N LYS A 102 16.42 -7.32 -3.94
CA LYS A 102 17.30 -6.60 -4.86
C LYS A 102 16.59 -5.43 -5.53
N HIS A 103 15.30 -5.58 -5.81
CA HIS A 103 14.48 -4.64 -6.58
C HIS A 103 13.16 -4.32 -5.85
N PRO A 104 13.19 -3.83 -4.60
CA PRO A 104 11.96 -3.61 -3.82
C PRO A 104 11.06 -2.53 -4.44
N ALA A 105 11.62 -1.62 -5.22
CA ALA A 105 10.86 -0.62 -5.98
C ALA A 105 9.98 -1.22 -7.09
N ALA A 106 10.28 -2.44 -7.55
CA ALA A 106 9.47 -3.11 -8.58
C ALA A 106 8.27 -3.89 -7.98
N LEU A 107 8.15 -3.96 -6.66
CA LEU A 107 7.07 -4.70 -5.99
C LEU A 107 5.65 -4.23 -6.36
N PRO A 108 5.36 -2.91 -6.50
CA PRO A 108 4.06 -2.47 -6.97
C PRO A 108 3.74 -3.02 -8.37
N LEU A 109 4.71 -3.00 -9.28
CA LEU A 109 4.54 -3.52 -10.64
C LEU A 109 4.43 -5.04 -10.68
N LEU A 110 5.18 -5.74 -9.82
CA LEU A 110 5.11 -7.20 -9.70
C LEU A 110 3.71 -7.70 -9.32
N LEU A 111 2.94 -6.87 -8.61
CA LEU A 111 1.62 -7.18 -8.08
C LEU A 111 0.52 -6.26 -8.62
N SER A 112 0.75 -5.54 -9.72
CA SER A 112 -0.19 -4.52 -10.22
C SER A 112 -1.62 -5.04 -10.31
N ASP A 113 -1.79 -6.16 -10.99
CA ASP A 113 -3.10 -6.74 -11.27
C ASP A 113 -3.76 -7.26 -10.00
N SER A 114 -2.96 -7.84 -9.10
CA SER A 114 -3.43 -8.32 -7.80
C SER A 114 -3.84 -7.16 -6.90
N LEU A 115 -3.12 -6.03 -6.92
CA LEU A 115 -3.47 -4.81 -6.18
C LEU A 115 -4.77 -4.19 -6.70
N ASP A 116 -4.95 -4.10 -8.03
CA ASP A 116 -6.19 -3.59 -8.63
C ASP A 116 -7.41 -4.46 -8.24
N ARG A 117 -7.26 -5.78 -8.30
CA ARG A 117 -8.31 -6.73 -7.90
C ARG A 117 -8.59 -6.70 -6.39
N ALA A 118 -7.57 -6.58 -5.55
CA ALA A 118 -7.74 -6.43 -4.09
C ALA A 118 -8.47 -5.13 -3.72
N GLU A 119 -8.13 -4.02 -4.36
CA GLU A 119 -8.82 -2.74 -4.16
C GLU A 119 -10.29 -2.86 -4.54
N THR A 120 -10.58 -3.49 -5.67
CA THR A 120 -11.95 -3.76 -6.11
C THR A 120 -12.69 -4.62 -5.09
N LEU A 121 -12.08 -5.72 -4.62
CA LEU A 121 -12.69 -6.62 -3.63
C LEU A 121 -13.00 -5.90 -2.31
N LEU A 122 -12.12 -5.03 -1.83
CA LEU A 122 -12.31 -4.31 -0.58
C LEU A 122 -13.33 -3.17 -0.67
N THR A 123 -13.39 -2.46 -1.80
CA THR A 123 -14.24 -1.27 -1.96
C THR A 123 -15.66 -1.58 -2.44
N SER A 124 -15.82 -2.63 -3.26
CA SER A 124 -17.13 -2.93 -3.88
C SER A 124 -17.41 -4.43 -4.01
N GLY A 125 -16.39 -5.25 -4.27
CA GLY A 125 -16.56 -6.67 -4.60
C GLY A 125 -16.96 -7.58 -3.43
N SER A 126 -16.85 -7.13 -2.18
CA SER A 126 -17.24 -7.91 -1.00
C SER A 126 -18.73 -7.79 -0.65
N ALA A 127 -19.47 -6.89 -1.31
CA ALA A 127 -20.88 -6.69 -1.05
C ALA A 127 -21.70 -7.95 -1.40
N GLY A 128 -22.46 -8.46 -0.45
CA GLY A 128 -23.31 -9.64 -0.63
C GLY A 128 -22.60 -10.99 -0.49
N LEU A 129 -21.28 -11.01 -0.27
CA LEU A 129 -20.54 -12.23 0.05
C LEU A 129 -20.75 -12.64 1.51
N ASP A 130 -20.73 -13.95 1.76
CA ASP A 130 -20.46 -14.49 3.09
C ASP A 130 -18.95 -14.70 3.27
N LEU A 131 -18.55 -15.24 4.43
CA LEU A 131 -17.15 -15.40 4.78
C LEU A 131 -16.44 -16.42 3.87
N ASP A 132 -17.13 -17.45 3.43
CA ASP A 132 -16.56 -18.50 2.58
C ASP A 132 -16.42 -18.02 1.13
N GLY A 133 -17.43 -17.30 0.61
CA GLY A 133 -17.35 -16.58 -0.66
C GLY A 133 -16.19 -15.59 -0.67
N PHE A 134 -16.03 -14.80 0.40
CA PHE A 134 -14.90 -13.89 0.52
C PHE A 134 -13.54 -14.62 0.56
N ARG A 135 -13.44 -15.77 1.25
CA ARG A 135 -12.21 -16.59 1.24
C ARG A 135 -11.86 -17.08 -0.17
N ASN A 136 -12.87 -17.47 -0.95
CA ASN A 136 -12.67 -17.94 -2.33
C ASN A 136 -12.18 -16.79 -3.22
N GLU A 137 -12.85 -15.63 -3.17
CA GLU A 137 -12.41 -14.44 -3.91
C GLU A 137 -10.99 -14.01 -3.52
N LEU A 138 -10.67 -14.05 -2.22
CA LEU A 138 -9.32 -13.77 -1.73
C LEU A 138 -8.30 -14.76 -2.30
N ALA A 139 -8.61 -16.07 -2.34
CA ALA A 139 -7.70 -17.07 -2.88
C ALA A 139 -7.39 -16.86 -4.36
N GLU A 140 -8.36 -16.40 -5.15
CA GLU A 140 -8.19 -16.05 -6.56
C GLU A 140 -7.29 -14.83 -6.80
N LEU A 141 -6.95 -14.08 -5.75
CA LEU A 141 -5.95 -12.99 -5.81
C LEU A 141 -4.51 -13.50 -5.67
N ALA A 142 -4.30 -14.82 -5.52
CA ALA A 142 -2.97 -15.41 -5.58
C ALA A 142 -2.23 -14.92 -6.83
N SER A 143 -1.04 -14.36 -6.61
CA SER A 143 -0.25 -13.77 -7.68
C SER A 143 0.88 -14.71 -8.07
N ALA A 144 1.12 -14.80 -9.37
CA ALA A 144 2.34 -15.37 -9.91
C ALA A 144 3.10 -14.24 -10.60
N GLY A 145 3.71 -13.35 -9.82
CA GLY A 145 4.42 -12.20 -10.36
C GLY A 145 5.59 -12.65 -11.25
N ASP A 146 5.78 -12.00 -12.40
CA ASP A 146 6.96 -12.17 -13.25
C ASP A 146 8.00 -11.07 -12.97
N PRO A 147 9.10 -11.40 -12.27
CA PRO A 147 10.17 -10.44 -11.99
C PRO A 147 10.77 -9.78 -13.23
N LYS A 148 10.85 -10.50 -14.35
CA LYS A 148 11.47 -9.98 -15.57
C LYS A 148 10.56 -8.95 -16.23
N ALA A 149 9.25 -9.22 -16.26
CA ALA A 149 8.25 -8.28 -16.75
C ALA A 149 8.21 -7.01 -15.88
N ALA A 150 8.15 -7.17 -14.56
CA ALA A 150 8.13 -6.03 -13.62
C ALA A 150 9.39 -5.15 -13.75
N GLN A 151 10.57 -5.76 -13.86
CA GLN A 151 11.80 -5.01 -14.08
C GLN A 151 11.81 -4.30 -15.44
N GLY A 152 11.37 -4.99 -16.51
CA GLY A 152 11.31 -4.40 -17.85
C GLY A 152 10.38 -3.19 -17.92
N GLN A 153 9.24 -3.25 -17.22
CA GLN A 153 8.31 -2.13 -17.07
C GLN A 153 8.94 -0.98 -16.30
N LEU A 154 9.61 -1.24 -15.18
CA LEU A 154 10.30 -0.21 -14.40
C LEU A 154 11.40 0.48 -15.23
N ASP A 155 12.23 -0.30 -15.92
CA ASP A 155 13.29 0.22 -16.78
C ASP A 155 12.72 1.08 -17.92
N ALA A 156 11.61 0.65 -18.52
CA ALA A 156 10.91 1.41 -19.55
C ALA A 156 10.36 2.73 -18.99
N LEU A 157 9.72 2.70 -17.83
CA LEU A 157 9.22 3.88 -17.14
C LEU A 157 10.36 4.88 -16.87
N ILE A 158 11.48 4.43 -16.30
CA ILE A 158 12.62 5.30 -16.00
C ILE A 158 13.19 5.93 -17.27
N LYS A 159 13.36 5.15 -18.35
CA LYS A 159 13.90 5.65 -19.63
C LYS A 159 12.98 6.61 -20.34
N GLN A 160 11.66 6.45 -20.19
CA GLN A 160 10.66 7.25 -20.89
C GLN A 160 10.19 8.46 -20.07
N SER A 161 10.40 8.45 -18.74
CA SER A 161 10.03 9.55 -17.87
C SER A 161 10.97 10.73 -18.08
N SER A 162 10.47 11.81 -18.68
CA SER A 162 11.16 13.09 -18.63
C SER A 162 10.98 13.74 -17.26
N SER A 163 11.94 14.59 -16.86
CA SER A 163 11.79 15.38 -15.63
C SER A 163 10.51 16.20 -15.65
N SER A 164 10.10 16.73 -16.81
CA SER A 164 8.87 17.51 -16.97
C SER A 164 7.60 16.67 -16.77
N ALA A 165 7.57 15.44 -17.29
CA ALA A 165 6.40 14.55 -17.18
C ALA A 165 6.10 14.14 -15.73
N LEU A 166 7.09 14.20 -14.83
CA LEU A 166 6.90 13.94 -13.40
C LEU A 166 6.21 15.08 -12.66
N TRP A 167 6.28 16.30 -13.20
CA TRP A 167 5.66 17.49 -12.61
C TRP A 167 4.33 17.83 -13.30
N GLU A 168 4.10 17.31 -14.50
CA GLU A 168 2.94 17.59 -15.31
C GLU A 168 1.68 16.98 -14.66
N GLY A 169 0.69 17.83 -14.35
CA GLY A 169 -0.55 17.41 -13.69
C GLY A 169 -0.51 17.36 -12.15
N LEU A 170 0.63 17.72 -11.52
CA LEU A 170 0.67 17.89 -10.06
C LEU A 170 0.20 19.29 -9.67
N GLU A 171 -0.81 19.37 -8.81
CA GLU A 171 -1.19 20.62 -8.15
C GLU A 171 -0.04 21.17 -7.30
N PRO A 172 0.10 22.50 -7.12
CA PRO A 172 1.24 23.11 -6.42
C PRO A 172 1.46 22.58 -4.99
N ALA A 173 0.39 22.26 -4.27
CA ALA A 173 0.46 21.66 -2.93
C ALA A 173 1.03 20.24 -2.97
N ALA A 174 0.61 19.44 -3.95
CA ALA A 174 1.11 18.08 -4.18
C ALA A 174 2.58 18.08 -4.61
N ALA A 175 2.99 19.02 -5.47
CA ALA A 175 4.40 19.20 -5.85
C ALA A 175 5.28 19.62 -4.65
N SER A 176 4.76 20.49 -3.78
CA SER A 176 5.45 20.93 -2.56
C SER A 176 5.61 19.78 -1.54
N LEU A 177 4.58 18.96 -1.36
CA LEU A 177 4.63 17.75 -0.54
C LEU A 177 5.64 16.73 -1.10
N LEU A 178 5.70 16.57 -2.43
CA LEU A 178 6.69 15.71 -3.09
C LEU A 178 8.10 16.15 -2.73
N LEU A 179 8.41 17.42 -2.93
CA LEU A 179 9.73 17.98 -2.64
C LEU A 179 10.06 17.86 -1.15
N HIS A 180 9.10 18.11 -0.26
CA HIS A 180 9.28 17.95 1.17
C HIS A 180 9.57 16.49 1.56
N ASN A 181 8.81 15.54 0.99
CA ASN A 181 8.99 14.10 1.20
C ASN A 181 10.32 13.60 0.61
N ALA A 182 10.71 14.09 -0.57
CA ALA A 182 12.00 13.77 -1.19
C ALA A 182 13.18 14.33 -0.38
N VAL A 183 13.08 15.54 0.15
CA VAL A 183 14.07 16.11 1.08
C VAL A 183 14.10 15.32 2.39
N GLY A 184 12.95 14.91 2.92
CA GLY A 184 12.83 14.05 4.10
C GLY A 184 13.49 12.68 3.90
N LEU A 185 13.36 12.10 2.70
CA LEU A 185 14.08 10.88 2.31
C LEU A 185 15.59 11.08 2.32
N LEU A 186 16.08 12.25 1.90
CA LEU A 186 17.51 12.60 1.90
C LEU A 186 18.04 12.94 3.30
N ALA A 187 17.17 13.21 4.28
CA ALA A 187 17.58 13.52 5.64
C ALA A 187 18.08 12.25 6.37
N PRO A 188 19.25 12.28 7.03
CA PRO A 188 19.89 11.10 7.63
C PRO A 188 19.14 10.48 8.83
N ALA A 189 18.10 11.14 9.35
CA ALA A 189 17.47 10.78 10.62
C ALA A 189 15.94 10.63 10.60
N ALA A 190 15.25 10.96 9.50
CA ALA A 190 13.80 10.86 9.46
C ALA A 190 13.38 9.52 8.85
N SER A 191 13.10 8.52 9.69
CA SER A 191 12.12 7.50 9.29
C SER A 191 10.77 8.19 9.37
N PRO A 192 10.06 8.46 8.25
CA PRO A 192 8.72 9.02 8.35
C PRO A 192 7.87 8.05 9.16
N THR A 193 7.43 8.49 10.34
CA THR A 193 6.71 7.65 11.30
C THR A 193 5.40 7.10 10.71
N PHE A 194 4.85 7.75 9.68
CA PHE A 194 3.50 7.46 9.15
C PHE A 194 3.42 7.26 7.63
N ALA A 195 4.52 6.81 7.01
CA ALA A 195 4.69 6.55 5.57
C ALA A 195 5.19 7.74 4.74
N LEU A 196 5.90 7.40 3.66
CA LEU A 196 6.13 8.27 2.53
C LEU A 196 4.91 8.26 1.61
N GLY A 197 4.19 9.38 1.52
CA GLY A 197 3.09 9.56 0.58
C GLY A 197 3.60 10.04 -0.78
N PHE A 198 3.21 9.38 -1.87
CA PHE A 198 3.44 9.88 -3.23
C PHE A 198 2.25 10.73 -3.68
N PRO A 199 2.46 11.94 -4.23
CA PRO A 199 1.37 12.81 -4.65
C PRO A 199 0.56 12.23 -5.81
N ALA A 200 -0.73 12.55 -5.77
CA ALA A 200 -1.80 12.08 -6.64
C ALA A 200 -1.65 12.47 -8.13
N PRO A 201 -2.23 11.67 -9.05
CA PRO A 201 -2.62 10.27 -8.87
C PRO A 201 -1.48 9.38 -9.39
N PRO A 202 -0.65 8.77 -8.53
CA PRO A 202 0.36 7.87 -9.02
C PRO A 202 -0.35 6.59 -9.46
N SER A 203 -0.31 6.33 -10.77
CA SER A 203 -0.44 4.95 -11.24
C SER A 203 0.55 4.06 -10.47
N THR A 204 0.28 2.77 -10.39
CA THR A 204 1.21 1.78 -9.79
C THR A 204 2.65 1.94 -10.34
N GLY A 205 2.79 2.35 -11.60
CA GLY A 205 4.09 2.67 -12.21
C GLY A 205 4.78 3.91 -11.64
N LEU A 206 4.05 5.00 -11.35
CA LEU A 206 4.63 6.20 -10.76
C LEU A 206 5.09 5.94 -9.31
N ALA A 207 4.34 5.14 -8.54
CA ALA A 207 4.78 4.70 -7.22
C ALA A 207 6.09 3.90 -7.30
N ALA A 208 6.20 2.96 -8.26
CA ALA A 208 7.42 2.19 -8.49
C ALA A 208 8.60 3.08 -8.90
N PHE A 209 8.36 4.09 -9.75
CA PHE A 209 9.37 5.08 -10.13
C PHE A 209 9.91 5.85 -8.92
N TRP A 210 9.02 6.39 -8.07
CA TRP A 210 9.46 7.16 -6.90
C TRP A 210 10.17 6.29 -5.85
N LEU A 211 9.72 5.04 -5.66
CA LEU A 211 10.45 4.08 -4.83
C LEU A 211 11.84 3.78 -5.38
N HIS A 212 11.99 3.71 -6.70
CA HIS A 212 13.29 3.52 -7.35
C HIS A 212 14.18 4.74 -7.13
N ALA A 213 13.68 5.95 -7.37
CA ALA A 213 14.42 7.19 -7.13
C ALA A 213 14.88 7.32 -5.66
N ALA A 214 14.02 6.99 -4.71
CA ALA A 214 14.36 6.97 -3.28
C ALA A 214 15.47 5.95 -2.95
N ALA A 215 15.43 4.77 -3.57
CA ALA A 215 16.45 3.74 -3.40
C ALA A 215 17.79 4.11 -4.05
N GLU A 216 17.80 4.76 -5.22
CA GLU A 216 19.04 5.20 -5.89
C GLU A 216 19.76 6.30 -5.09
N LEU A 217 19.02 7.26 -4.52
CA LEU A 217 19.60 8.38 -3.79
C LEU A 217 20.31 7.98 -2.48
N ARG A 218 19.98 6.82 -1.90
CA ARG A 218 20.47 6.39 -0.58
C ARG A 218 20.89 4.91 -0.50
N GLY A 219 20.92 4.20 -1.61
CA GLY A 219 21.10 2.75 -1.65
C GLY A 219 20.01 2.00 -0.87
N ARG A 220 20.31 0.79 -0.37
CA ARG A 220 19.36 -0.01 0.42
C ARG A 220 18.85 0.68 1.70
N ALA A 221 19.64 1.61 2.26
CA ALA A 221 19.24 2.42 3.42
C ALA A 221 18.28 3.57 3.06
N GLY A 222 17.96 3.72 1.77
CA GLY A 222 17.06 4.72 1.19
C GLY A 222 15.65 4.23 0.90
N PHE A 223 15.43 2.91 0.86
CA PHE A 223 14.08 2.40 0.66
C PHE A 223 13.21 2.79 1.87
N PRO A 224 12.08 3.49 1.66
CA PRO A 224 11.28 3.99 2.76
C PRO A 224 10.81 2.82 3.64
N PRO A 225 10.77 2.99 4.98
CA PRO A 225 10.19 1.99 5.85
C PRO A 225 8.79 1.61 5.38
N LEU A 226 7.93 2.61 5.13
CA LEU A 226 6.58 2.46 4.62
C LEU A 226 6.35 3.51 3.53
N ALA A 227 5.77 3.11 2.42
CA ALA A 227 5.28 4.00 1.37
C ALA A 227 3.81 3.71 1.09
N ILE A 228 3.04 4.76 0.86
CA ILE A 228 1.60 4.68 0.56
C ILE A 228 1.25 5.53 -0.65
N TRP A 229 0.23 5.08 -1.39
CA TRP A 229 -0.33 5.82 -2.51
C TRP A 229 -1.79 5.42 -2.75
N SER A 230 -2.50 6.19 -3.56
CA SER A 230 -3.92 5.96 -3.87
C SER A 230 -4.15 6.13 -5.36
N SER A 231 -5.01 5.29 -5.94
CA SER A 231 -5.49 5.40 -7.32
C SER A 231 -6.38 6.64 -7.51
N ALA A 232 -7.05 7.09 -6.45
CA ALA A 232 -7.95 8.24 -6.42
C ALA A 232 -7.29 9.54 -5.91
N GLY A 233 -6.00 9.48 -5.54
CA GLY A 233 -5.29 10.56 -4.86
C GLY A 233 -5.35 10.48 -3.33
N LEU A 234 -4.47 11.23 -2.65
CA LEU A 234 -4.34 11.31 -1.18
C LEU A 234 -4.92 12.63 -0.67
#